data_AF-A0A533S006-F1
#
_entry.id   AF-A0A533S006-F1
#
_cell.length_a   1.000
_cell.length_b   1.000
_cell.length_c   1.000
_cell.angle_alpha   90.00
_cell.angle_beta   90.00
_cell.angle_gamma   90.00
#
_symmetry.space_group_name_H-M   'P 1'
#
loop_
_entity.id
_entity.type
_entity.pdbx_description
1 polymer ?
#
loop_
_entity_poly.entity_id
_entity_poly.type
_entity_poly.pdbx_seq_one_letter_code
_entity_poly.pdbx_strand_id
1 'polypeptide(L)'
;MPVLTRTDARNLLLAVQGLLTPPAAPAAKPDVLAAIRRMGVLQIDTIHVVARSPYLTLFSRLGEYDPTWLDEHLAEGRLFEYWAHAACFLPIEDYPLQRR
;
A
#
# COMPACT_ATOMS: atom_id res chain seq x y z
N MET A 1 -4.44 30.61 8.83
CA MET A 1 -4.08 29.20 8.53
C MET A 1 -2.60 29.16 8.20
N PRO A 2 -1.85 28.16 8.66
CA PRO A 2 -0.44 28.03 8.28
C PRO A 2 -0.32 27.90 6.76
N VAL A 3 0.68 28.58 6.16
CA VAL A 3 0.97 28.48 4.72
C VAL A 3 1.93 27.31 4.52
N LEU A 4 1.52 26.31 3.72
CA LEU A 4 2.38 25.18 3.35
C LEU A 4 3.20 25.54 2.11
N THR A 5 4.52 25.42 2.20
CA THR A 5 5.37 25.50 1.01
C THR A 5 5.23 24.22 0.16
N ARG A 6 5.69 24.27 -1.09
CA ARG A 6 5.75 23.07 -1.95
C ARG A 6 6.63 21.96 -1.33
N THR A 7 7.68 22.34 -0.62
CA THR A 7 8.56 21.41 0.08
C THR A 7 7.83 20.75 1.24
N ASP A 8 7.06 21.52 2.02
CA ASP A 8 6.26 20.96 3.12
C ASP A 8 5.21 19.99 2.59
N ALA A 9 4.50 20.36 1.52
CA ALA A 9 3.50 19.49 0.89
C ALA A 9 4.12 18.18 0.36
N ARG A 10 5.30 18.26 -0.27
CA ARG A 10 6.03 17.08 -0.75
C ARG A 10 6.45 16.19 0.41
N ASN A 11 7.08 16.75 1.44
CA ASN A 11 7.58 15.99 2.57
C ASN A 11 6.43 15.35 3.34
N LEU A 12 5.30 16.06 3.48
CA LEU A 12 4.07 15.51 4.04
C LEU A 12 3.58 14.31 3.23
N LEU A 13 3.49 14.43 1.89
CA LEU A 13 3.06 13.33 1.03
C LEU A 13 3.99 12.11 1.12
N LEU A 14 5.32 12.33 1.08
CA LEU A 14 6.30 11.26 1.24
C LEU A 14 6.22 10.62 2.63
N ALA A 15 6.01 11.43 3.67
CA ALA A 15 5.85 10.94 5.04
C ALA A 15 4.59 10.10 5.17
N VAL A 16 3.42 10.54 4.72
CA VAL A 16 2.18 9.76 4.86
C VAL A 16 2.24 8.47 4.03
N GLN A 17 2.89 8.49 2.87
CA GLN A 17 3.03 7.31 1.99
C GLN A 17 4.11 6.31 2.44
N GLY A 18 4.95 6.67 3.42
CA GLY A 18 6.04 5.81 3.89
C GLY A 18 7.26 5.78 2.98
N LEU A 19 7.50 6.88 2.26
CA LEU A 19 8.59 7.03 1.30
C LEU A 19 9.65 8.04 1.75
N LEU A 20 9.48 8.65 2.93
CA LEU A 20 10.43 9.66 3.44
C LEU A 20 11.66 9.01 4.10
N THR A 21 11.53 7.80 4.62
CA THR A 21 12.59 7.07 5.33
C THR A 21 12.73 5.66 4.77
N PRO A 22 13.96 5.14 4.61
CA PRO A 22 14.16 3.76 4.19
C PRO A 22 13.67 2.77 5.27
N PRO A 23 13.37 1.51 4.90
CA PRO A 23 13.09 0.46 5.87
C PRO A 23 14.26 0.27 6.85
N ALA A 24 13.95 0.19 8.14
CA ALA A 24 14.97 0.03 9.20
C ALA A 24 15.33 -1.43 9.49
N ALA A 25 14.52 -2.37 9.04
CA ALA A 25 14.67 -3.81 9.27
C ALA A 25 14.15 -4.59 8.05
N PRO A 26 14.55 -5.87 7.88
CA PRO A 26 13.94 -6.75 6.90
C PRO A 26 12.42 -6.83 7.09
N ALA A 27 11.68 -6.88 5.99
CA ALA A 27 10.23 -6.95 6.03
C ALA A 27 9.75 -8.28 6.63
N ALA A 28 8.65 -8.24 7.37
CA ALA A 28 7.88 -9.38 7.80
C ALA A 28 6.47 -9.33 7.20
N LYS A 29 5.77 -10.48 7.18
CA LYS A 29 4.40 -10.58 6.65
C LYS A 29 3.44 -9.49 7.14
N PRO A 30 3.39 -9.11 8.44
CA PRO A 30 2.50 -8.05 8.89
C PRO A 30 2.76 -6.67 8.26
N ASP A 31 3.98 -6.41 7.79
CA ASP A 31 4.37 -5.12 7.22
C ASP A 31 3.71 -4.88 5.86
N VAL A 32 3.38 -5.93 5.10
CA VAL A 32 2.58 -5.82 3.86
C VAL A 32 1.21 -5.22 4.15
N LEU A 33 0.50 -5.79 5.14
CA LEU A 33 -0.81 -5.28 5.54
C LEU A 33 -0.70 -3.87 6.14
N ALA A 34 0.34 -3.59 6.92
CA ALA A 34 0.59 -2.26 7.47
C ALA A 34 0.84 -1.21 6.37
N ALA A 35 1.59 -1.56 5.33
CA ALA A 35 1.83 -0.69 4.19
C ALA A 35 0.54 -0.38 3.42
N ILE A 36 -0.29 -1.39 3.18
CA ILE A 36 -1.58 -1.21 2.49
C ILE A 36 -2.52 -0.33 3.33
N ARG A 37 -2.61 -0.58 4.65
CA ARG A 37 -3.38 0.28 5.59
C ARG A 37 -2.94 1.74 5.56
N ARG A 38 -1.62 1.97 5.54
CA ARG A 38 -1.05 3.31 5.47
C ARG A 38 -1.41 4.04 4.16
N MET A 39 -1.42 3.31 3.04
CA MET A 39 -1.83 3.86 1.74
C MET A 39 -3.35 3.99 1.59
N GLY A 40 -4.13 3.20 2.32
CA GLY A 40 -5.58 3.05 2.20
C GLY A 40 -6.02 2.13 1.05
N VAL A 41 -5.25 2.10 -0.05
CA VAL A 41 -5.51 1.23 -1.21
C VAL A 41 -4.20 0.77 -1.84
N LEU A 42 -4.20 -0.44 -2.40
CA LEU A 42 -3.14 -0.92 -3.30
C LEU A 42 -3.76 -1.28 -4.65
N GLN A 43 -3.46 -0.51 -5.67
CA GLN A 43 -4.03 -0.70 -7.01
C GLN A 43 -3.58 -2.02 -7.64
N ILE A 44 -4.54 -2.76 -8.19
CA ILE A 44 -4.36 -3.92 -9.05
C ILE A 44 -4.20 -3.41 -10.48
N ASP A 45 -3.06 -3.71 -11.09
CA ASP A 45 -2.74 -3.29 -12.44
C ASP A 45 -2.22 -4.49 -13.25
N THR A 46 -2.56 -4.52 -14.53
CA THR A 46 -2.18 -5.57 -15.48
C THR A 46 -0.83 -5.31 -16.17
N ILE A 47 -0.27 -4.10 -16.05
CA ILE A 47 1.06 -3.76 -16.57
C ILE A 47 2.13 -4.54 -15.78
N HIS A 48 3.03 -5.23 -16.50
CA HIS A 48 3.98 -6.18 -15.92
C HIS A 48 5.35 -6.22 -16.62
N VAL A 49 5.85 -5.08 -17.11
CA VAL A 49 7.15 -5.03 -17.86
C VAL A 49 8.34 -5.47 -16.99
N VAL A 50 8.31 -5.17 -15.69
CA VAL A 50 9.34 -5.60 -14.71
C VAL A 50 8.71 -6.55 -13.70
N ALA A 51 7.65 -6.08 -13.04
CA ALA A 51 6.72 -6.84 -12.22
C ALA A 51 5.36 -6.13 -12.26
N ARG A 52 4.30 -6.76 -11.76
CA ARG A 52 3.00 -6.07 -11.62
C ARG A 52 3.13 -4.91 -10.63
N SER A 53 2.41 -3.81 -10.90
CA SER A 53 2.43 -2.59 -10.08
C SER A 53 2.27 -2.80 -8.56
N PRO A 54 1.39 -3.70 -8.06
CA PRO A 54 1.26 -3.95 -6.63
C PRO A 54 2.59 -4.32 -5.96
N TYR A 55 3.38 -5.18 -6.63
CA TYR A 55 4.61 -5.71 -6.06
C TYR A 55 5.72 -4.64 -6.01
N LEU A 56 5.82 -3.80 -7.04
CA LEU A 56 6.75 -2.67 -7.07
C LEU A 56 6.39 -1.60 -6.03
N THR A 57 5.09 -1.38 -5.84
CA THR A 57 4.57 -0.41 -4.85
C THR A 57 4.93 -0.84 -3.43
N LEU A 58 4.77 -2.13 -3.11
CA LEU A 58 5.18 -2.69 -1.83
C LEU A 58 6.70 -2.71 -1.64
N PHE A 59 7.46 -3.13 -2.67
CA PHE A 59 8.93 -3.12 -2.63
C PHE A 59 9.50 -1.74 -2.31
N SER A 60 8.92 -0.69 -2.90
CA SER A 60 9.35 0.70 -2.66
C SER A 60 9.19 1.17 -1.21
N ARG A 61 8.40 0.46 -0.39
CA ARG A 61 8.09 0.79 1.02
C ARG A 61 8.71 -0.18 2.01
N LEU A 62 8.86 -1.44 1.61
CA LEU A 62 9.31 -2.53 2.47
C LEU A 62 10.74 -2.98 2.18
N GLY A 63 11.29 -2.63 1.01
CA GLY A 63 12.50 -3.26 0.50
C GLY A 63 12.20 -4.69 0.01
N GLU A 64 13.19 -5.58 0.14
CA GLU A 64 13.00 -7.01 -0.15
C GLU A 64 12.00 -7.64 0.83
N TYR A 65 11.01 -8.34 0.30
CA TYR A 65 9.95 -9.02 1.03
C TYR A 65 9.46 -10.23 0.22
N ASP A 66 8.76 -11.16 0.86
CA ASP A 66 8.14 -12.29 0.16
C ASP A 66 6.79 -11.86 -0.47
N PRO A 67 6.66 -11.89 -1.81
CA PRO A 67 5.42 -11.47 -2.48
C PRO A 67 4.21 -12.33 -2.14
N THR A 68 4.41 -13.58 -1.70
CA THR A 68 3.32 -14.50 -1.35
C THR A 68 2.49 -13.99 -0.17
N TRP A 69 3.07 -13.15 0.69
CA TRP A 69 2.37 -12.56 1.83
C TRP A 69 1.17 -11.70 1.42
N LEU A 70 1.18 -11.11 0.23
CA LEU A 70 0.02 -10.37 -0.28
C LEU A 70 -1.16 -11.31 -0.52
N ASP A 71 -0.90 -12.43 -1.21
CA ASP A 71 -1.91 -13.44 -1.52
C ASP A 71 -2.40 -14.16 -0.26
N GLU A 72 -1.51 -14.40 0.70
CA GLU A 72 -1.88 -14.95 2.01
C GLU A 72 -2.80 -14.02 2.79
N HIS A 73 -2.53 -12.71 2.84
CA HIS A 73 -3.43 -11.74 3.51
C HIS A 73 -4.81 -11.69 2.84
N LEU A 74 -4.87 -11.83 1.51
CA LEU A 74 -6.14 -11.95 0.79
C LEU A 74 -6.88 -13.25 1.16
N ALA A 75 -6.19 -14.40 1.14
CA ALA A 75 -6.76 -15.69 1.50
C ALA A 75 -7.23 -15.76 2.96
N GLU A 76 -6.53 -15.07 3.87
CA GLU A 76 -6.88 -14.93 5.29
C GLU A 76 -8.04 -13.95 5.54
N GLY A 77 -8.55 -13.27 4.50
CA GLY A 77 -9.61 -12.27 4.64
C GLY A 77 -9.15 -11.00 5.37
N ARG A 78 -7.84 -10.72 5.40
CA ARG A 78 -7.28 -9.46 5.92
C ARG A 78 -7.36 -8.35 4.88
N LEU A 79 -7.39 -8.74 3.60
CA LEU A 79 -7.62 -7.88 2.46
C LEU A 79 -8.85 -8.36 1.68
N PHE A 80 -9.43 -7.47 0.89
CA PHE A 80 -10.41 -7.82 -0.13
C PHE A 80 -10.13 -7.05 -1.43
N GLU A 81 -10.57 -7.61 -2.55
CA GLU A 81 -10.53 -6.93 -3.84
C GLU A 81 -11.83 -6.15 -4.07
N TYR A 82 -11.70 -4.90 -4.54
CA TYR A 82 -12.87 -4.07 -4.84
C TYR A 82 -12.55 -3.01 -5.88
N TRP A 83 -13.59 -2.57 -6.59
CA TRP A 83 -13.51 -1.44 -7.52
C TRP A 83 -13.75 -0.13 -6.78
N ALA A 84 -12.67 0.51 -6.31
CA ALA A 84 -12.70 1.86 -5.76
C ALA A 84 -12.54 2.88 -6.91
N HIS A 85 -11.53 3.76 -6.84
CA HIS A 85 -11.13 4.56 -8.01
C HIS A 85 -10.58 3.67 -9.15
N ALA A 86 -10.08 2.48 -8.82
CA ALA A 86 -9.64 1.42 -9.72
C ALA A 86 -9.85 0.07 -9.02
N ALA A 87 -9.53 -1.04 -9.69
CA ALA A 87 -9.39 -2.33 -9.01
C ALA A 87 -8.26 -2.24 -7.97
N CYS A 88 -8.54 -2.58 -6.73
CA CYS A 88 -7.59 -2.44 -5.61
C CYS A 88 -7.71 -3.60 -4.62
N PHE A 89 -6.62 -3.88 -3.90
CA PHE A 89 -6.65 -4.50 -2.59
C PHE A 89 -6.92 -3.44 -1.52
N LEU A 90 -7.86 -3.70 -0.61
CA LEU A 90 -8.17 -2.85 0.53
C LEU A 90 -8.14 -3.64 1.84
N PRO A 91 -7.80 -3.01 2.98
CA PRO A 91 -7.92 -3.63 4.30
C PRO A 91 -9.37 -4.02 4.61
N ILE A 92 -9.60 -5.21 5.17
CA ILE A 92 -10.95 -5.71 5.45
C ILE A 92 -11.78 -4.77 6.34
N GLU A 93 -11.13 -4.02 7.23
CA GLU A 93 -11.79 -3.01 8.06
C GLU A 93 -12.45 -1.87 7.26
N ASP A 94 -12.03 -1.63 6.01
CA ASP A 94 -12.63 -0.62 5.12
C ASP A 94 -13.83 -1.17 4.35
N TYR A 95 -14.13 -2.47 4.46
CA TYR A 95 -15.27 -3.08 3.77
C TYR A 95 -16.59 -2.33 4.03
N PRO A 96 -16.96 -1.92 5.27
CA PRO A 96 -18.17 -1.14 5.53
C PRO A 96 -18.26 0.21 4.80
N LEU A 97 -17.13 0.83 4.48
CA LEU A 97 -17.07 2.11 3.77
C LEU A 97 -17.40 1.97 2.28
N GLN A 98 -17.25 0.76 1.74
CA GLN A 98 -17.40 0.46 0.31
C GLN A 98 -18.74 -0.19 -0.05
N ARG A 99 -19.58 -0.56 0.94
CA ARG A 99 -20.89 -1.19 0.72
C ARG A 99 -21.93 -0.10 0.48
N ARG A 100 -22.14 0.27 -0.79
CA ARG A 100 -23.32 1.06 -1.22
C ARG A 100 -24.24 0.19 -2.07
#